data_AF-A0A7Z0DMN5-F1
#
_entry.id   AF-A0A7Z0DMN5-F1
#
_cell.length_a   1.000
_cell.length_b   1.000
_cell.length_c   1.000
_cell.angle_alpha   90.00
_cell.angle_beta   90.00
_cell.angle_gamma   90.00
#
_symmetry.space_group_name_H-M   'P 1'
#
loop_
_entity.id
_entity.type
_entity.pdbx_description
1 polymer ?
#
loop_
_entity_poly.entity_id
_entity_poly.type
_entity_poly.pdbx_seq_one_letter_code
_entity_poly.pdbx_strand_id
1 'polypeptide(L)'
;MQRGEVWWVEFDERRLVVLLSEDDASAIQVMQVVAPAGVDITGLGVEVAVGTMEGLPFDGVLRFALPRPGLTPCTWLTTLSREDLIERAGALSAAKISEIEDALRLGGLG
;
A
#
# COMPACT_ATOMS: atom_id res chain seq x y z
N MET A 1 -16.08 -3.67 1.48
CA MET A 1 -14.75 -3.07 1.28
C MET A 1 -14.25 -3.42 -0.10
N GLN A 2 -13.53 -2.50 -0.72
CA GLN A 2 -13.08 -2.64 -2.11
C GLN A 2 -11.58 -2.42 -2.23
N ARG A 3 -10.96 -3.13 -3.17
CA ARG A 3 -9.57 -2.89 -3.56
C ARG A 3 -9.40 -1.42 -3.96
N GLY A 4 -8.33 -0.80 -3.47
CA GLY A 4 -8.03 0.62 -3.69
C GLY A 4 -8.71 1.59 -2.72
N GLU A 5 -9.57 1.12 -1.81
CA GLU A 5 -9.98 1.95 -0.68
C GLU A 5 -8.79 2.24 0.25
N VAL A 6 -8.76 3.44 0.81
CA VAL A 6 -7.73 3.86 1.76
C VAL A 6 -8.36 4.06 3.13
N TRP A 7 -7.79 3.42 4.13
CA TRP A 7 -8.33 3.35 5.48
C TRP A 7 -7.30 3.76 6.51
N TRP A 8 -7.77 4.36 7.59
CA TRP A 8 -7.01 4.51 8.80
C TRP A 8 -7.05 3.22 9.62
N VAL A 9 -5.88 2.87 10.15
CA VAL A 9 -5.66 1.75 11.05
C VAL A 9 -4.80 2.21 12.22
N GLU A 10 -4.98 1.60 13.37
CA GLU A 10 -4.11 1.80 14.53
C GLU A 10 -3.19 0.59 14.65
N PHE A 11 -1.89 0.80 14.43
CA PHE A 11 -0.87 -0.18 14.75
C PHE A 11 -0.26 0.18 16.12
N ASP A 12 0.98 0.67 16.10
CA ASP A 12 1.64 1.42 17.17
C ASP A 12 1.21 2.89 17.19
N GLU A 13 1.02 3.43 15.99
CA GLU A 13 0.53 4.76 15.70
C GLU A 13 -0.53 4.65 14.60
N ARG A 14 -1.27 5.74 14.40
CA ARG A 14 -2.31 5.82 13.39
C ARG A 14 -1.72 5.98 12.00
N ARG A 15 -2.04 5.07 11.08
CA ARG A 15 -1.46 5.02 9.73
C ARG A 15 -2.54 4.84 8.66
N LEU A 16 -2.27 5.35 7.46
CA LEU A 16 -3.07 5.05 6.29
C LEU A 16 -2.60 3.73 5.67
N VAL A 17 -3.55 2.90 5.24
CA VAL A 17 -3.32 1.69 4.46
C VAL A 17 -4.22 1.67 3.24
N VAL A 18 -3.71 1.11 2.15
CA VAL A 18 -4.49 0.84 0.92
C VAL A 18 -4.90 -0.62 0.92
N LEU A 19 -6.19 -0.88 0.73
CA LEU A 19 -6.70 -2.25 0.60
C LEU A 19 -6.29 -2.83 -0.75
N LEU A 20 -5.69 -4.02 -0.72
CA LEU A 20 -5.30 -4.77 -1.90
C LEU A 20 -6.25 -5.94 -2.18
N SER A 21 -6.85 -6.55 -1.17
CA SER A 21 -7.86 -7.61 -1.39
C SER A 21 -9.29 -7.08 -1.42
N GLU A 22 -10.20 -7.85 -2.00
CA GLU A 22 -11.65 -7.59 -1.95
C GLU A 22 -12.32 -8.16 -0.67
N ASP A 23 -13.59 -7.79 -0.46
CA ASP A 23 -14.38 -7.94 0.78
C ASP A 23 -14.57 -9.37 1.32
N ASP A 24 -14.40 -10.40 0.48
CA ASP A 24 -14.72 -11.79 0.84
C ASP A 24 -13.58 -12.53 1.56
N ALA A 25 -12.48 -11.83 1.87
CA ALA A 25 -11.36 -12.42 2.56
C ALA A 25 -11.52 -12.30 4.09
N SER A 26 -11.38 -13.43 4.80
CA SER A 26 -11.22 -13.45 6.27
C SER A 26 -9.99 -12.68 6.75
N ALA A 27 -9.06 -12.40 5.84
CA ALA A 27 -7.81 -11.71 6.07
C ALA A 27 -7.57 -10.73 4.91
N ILE A 28 -7.54 -9.44 5.21
CA ILE A 28 -7.51 -8.35 4.23
C ILE A 28 -6.06 -7.96 3.98
N GLN A 29 -5.57 -8.17 2.76
CA GLN A 29 -4.24 -7.70 2.40
C GLN A 29 -4.26 -6.18 2.24
N VAL A 30 -3.33 -5.53 2.92
CA VAL A 30 -3.19 -4.07 2.87
C VAL A 30 -1.73 -3.69 2.73
N MET A 31 -1.48 -2.52 2.17
CA MET A 31 -0.14 -1.93 2.19
C MET A 31 -0.16 -0.56 2.82
N GLN A 32 0.81 -0.33 3.72
CA GLN A 32 0.92 0.91 4.45
C GLN A 32 1.42 2.05 3.58
N VAL A 33 0.82 3.23 3.73
CA VAL A 33 1.35 4.49 3.20
C VAL A 33 2.48 4.96 4.11
N VAL A 34 3.66 5.18 3.54
CA VAL A 34 4.87 5.59 4.26
C VAL A 34 5.45 6.87 3.68
N ALA A 35 6.38 7.49 4.41
CA ALA A 35 7.19 8.58 3.87
C ALA A 35 8.08 8.06 2.71
N PRO A 36 8.32 8.88 1.66
CA PRO A 36 9.26 8.54 0.59
C PRO A 36 10.65 8.21 1.12
N ALA A 37 11.43 7.41 0.38
CA ALA A 37 12.74 6.94 0.85
C ALA A 37 13.75 8.07 1.07
N GLY A 38 13.58 9.20 0.37
CA GLY A 38 14.49 10.36 0.45
C GLY A 38 15.87 10.12 -0.16
N VAL A 39 16.11 8.94 -0.72
CA VAL A 39 17.35 8.52 -1.40
C VAL A 39 16.99 7.75 -2.67
N ASP A 40 17.96 7.62 -3.57
CA ASP A 40 17.78 6.80 -4.77
C ASP A 40 17.70 5.32 -4.41
N ILE A 41 16.57 4.70 -4.75
CA ILE A 41 16.30 3.27 -4.55
C ILE A 41 16.23 2.52 -5.87
N THR A 42 16.73 3.10 -6.97
CA THR A 42 16.68 2.50 -8.30
C THR A 42 17.26 1.07 -8.28
N GLY A 43 16.44 0.13 -8.78
CA GLY A 43 16.75 -1.29 -8.79
C GLY A 43 16.53 -2.02 -7.47
N LEU A 44 16.39 -1.34 -6.33
CA LEU A 44 16.04 -1.93 -5.03
C LEU A 44 14.53 -2.00 -4.83
N GLY A 45 13.81 -1.00 -5.32
CA GLY A 45 12.36 -0.90 -5.15
C GLY A 45 11.73 0.13 -6.08
N VAL A 46 10.41 0.19 -6.05
CA VAL A 46 9.59 1.22 -6.68
C VAL A 46 8.68 1.86 -5.64
N GLU A 47 8.43 3.16 -5.78
CA GLU A 47 7.50 3.91 -4.96
C GLU A 47 6.36 4.42 -5.83
N VAL A 48 5.12 4.09 -5.45
CA VAL A 48 3.91 4.63 -6.06
C VAL A 48 3.38 5.73 -5.16
N ALA A 49 3.38 6.97 -5.65
CA ALA A 49 2.86 8.10 -4.90
C ALA A 49 1.34 7.98 -4.72
N VAL A 50 0.88 8.25 -3.51
CA VAL A 50 -0.54 8.38 -3.14
C VAL A 50 -0.68 9.57 -2.20
N GLY A 51 -1.72 10.38 -2.35
CA GLY A 51 -1.85 11.53 -1.48
C GLY A 51 -3.04 12.41 -1.77
N THR A 52 -2.81 13.71 -1.61
CA THR A 52 -3.82 14.76 -1.72
C THR A 52 -4.47 14.81 -3.09
N MET A 53 -3.76 14.43 -4.16
CA MET A 53 -4.30 14.33 -5.52
C MET A 53 -5.39 13.25 -5.64
N GLU A 54 -5.36 12.25 -4.79
CA GLU A 54 -6.34 11.16 -4.67
C GLU A 54 -7.35 11.42 -3.54
N GLY A 55 -7.35 12.62 -2.95
CA GLY A 55 -8.26 13.02 -1.88
C GLY A 55 -7.86 12.56 -0.47
N LEU A 56 -6.61 12.10 -0.28
CA LEU A 56 -6.10 11.68 1.02
C LEU A 56 -5.66 12.88 1.88
N PRO A 57 -5.63 12.74 3.23
CA PRO A 57 -5.30 13.85 4.13
C PRO A 57 -3.84 14.31 4.06
N PHE A 58 -2.93 13.50 3.52
CA PHE A 58 -1.52 13.83 3.32
C PHE A 58 -0.90 12.98 2.22
N ASP A 59 0.27 13.41 1.73
CA ASP A 59 1.05 12.72 0.72
C ASP A 59 1.95 11.64 1.33
N GLY A 60 2.15 10.56 0.59
CA GLY A 60 3.07 9.49 0.91
C GLY A 60 3.28 8.56 -0.28
N VAL A 61 3.85 7.39 0.00
CA VAL A 61 4.11 6.38 -1.02
C VAL A 61 3.72 4.99 -0.53
N LEU A 62 3.32 4.17 -1.48
CA LEU A 62 3.37 2.73 -1.38
C LEU A 62 4.74 2.26 -1.88
N ARG A 63 5.54 1.58 -1.05
CA ARG A 63 6.89 1.12 -1.41
C ARG A 63 6.91 -0.38 -1.65
N PHE A 64 7.40 -0.79 -2.80
CA PHE A 64 7.51 -2.19 -3.22
C PHE A 64 8.98 -2.54 -3.42
N ALA A 65 9.48 -3.54 -2.69
CA ALA A 65 10.84 -4.03 -2.87
C ALA A 65 10.91 -4.98 -4.08
N LEU A 66 11.95 -4.84 -4.90
CA LEU A 66 12.19 -5.74 -6.03
C LEU A 66 12.89 -7.03 -5.55
N PRO A 67 12.41 -8.23 -5.93
CA PRO A 67 13.06 -9.48 -5.59
C PRO A 67 14.51 -9.53 -6.11
N ARG A 68 15.44 -9.93 -5.24
CA ARG A 68 16.85 -10.10 -5.60
C ARG A 68 17.42 -11.36 -4.94
N PRO A 69 18.27 -12.13 -5.63
CA PRO A 69 18.94 -13.28 -5.04
C PRO A 69 19.70 -12.88 -3.77
N GLY A 70 19.48 -13.63 -2.68
CA GLY A 70 20.15 -13.40 -1.40
C GLY A 70 19.62 -12.24 -0.56
N LEU A 71 18.56 -11.54 -1.00
CA LEU A 71 17.89 -10.49 -0.22
C LEU A 71 16.43 -10.84 0.03
N THR A 72 15.97 -10.62 1.26
CA THR A 72 14.55 -10.69 1.60
C THR A 72 13.88 -9.37 1.24
N PRO A 73 12.86 -9.36 0.35
CA PRO A 73 12.12 -8.13 0.05
C PRO A 73 11.35 -7.67 1.29
N CYS A 74 11.70 -6.50 1.81
CA CYS A 74 10.98 -5.87 2.92
C CYS A 74 10.01 -4.84 2.36
N THR A 75 8.78 -5.26 2.14
CA THR A 75 7.65 -4.38 1.80
C THR A 75 6.78 -4.14 3.03
N TRP A 76 6.00 -3.06 3.05
CA TRP A 76 5.02 -2.76 4.10
C TRP A 76 3.67 -3.44 3.85
N LEU A 77 3.70 -4.60 3.18
CA LEU A 77 2.53 -5.45 2.96
C LEU A 77 2.25 -6.23 4.24
N THR A 78 1.01 -6.15 4.71
CA THR A 78 0.54 -6.93 5.86
C THR A 78 -0.89 -7.40 5.63
N THR A 79 -1.41 -8.18 6.56
CA THR A 79 -2.78 -8.67 6.54
C THR A 79 -3.49 -8.22 7.81
N LEU A 80 -4.68 -7.68 7.65
CA LEU A 80 -5.52 -7.17 8.72
C LEU A 80 -6.86 -7.89 8.77
N SER A 81 -7.50 -7.80 9.91
CA SER A 81 -8.90 -8.14 10.07
C SER A 81 -9.78 -6.91 9.81
N ARG A 82 -11.09 -7.13 9.66
CA ARG A 82 -12.05 -6.04 9.46
C ARG A 82 -12.14 -5.08 10.66
N GLU A 83 -11.90 -5.60 11.86
CA GLU A 83 -11.95 -4.85 13.12
C GLU A 83 -10.76 -3.92 13.31
N ASP A 84 -9.64 -4.16 12.61
CA ASP A 84 -8.47 -3.26 12.64
C ASP A 84 -8.72 -1.95 11.85
N LEU A 85 -9.69 -1.95 10.92
CA LEU A 85 -10.00 -0.80 10.05
C LEU A 85 -10.93 0.20 10.76
N ILE A 86 -10.44 1.42 10.97
CA ILE A 86 -11.10 2.44 11.80
C ILE A 86 -12.05 3.32 10.98
N GLU A 87 -11.48 4.15 10.09
CA GLU A 87 -12.26 5.06 9.26
C GLU A 87 -11.72 5.09 7.83
N ARG A 88 -12.64 5.15 6.85
CA ARG A 88 -12.28 5.26 5.44
C ARG A 88 -11.80 6.68 5.15
N ALA A 89 -10.55 6.82 4.72
CA ALA A 89 -9.94 8.10 4.36
C ALA A 89 -10.26 8.50 2.91
N GLY A 90 -10.42 7.53 2.01
CA GLY A 90 -10.66 7.82 0.60
C GLY A 90 -10.69 6.55 -0.27
N ALA A 91 -10.64 6.74 -1.58
CA ALA A 91 -10.44 5.66 -2.53
C ALA A 91 -9.62 6.16 -3.72
N LEU A 92 -8.69 5.32 -4.16
CA LEU A 92 -7.81 5.62 -5.28
C LEU A 92 -8.56 5.50 -6.60
N SER A 93 -8.11 6.27 -7.60
CA SER A 93 -8.63 6.16 -8.96
C SER A 93 -8.24 4.82 -9.59
N ALA A 94 -9.01 4.37 -10.59
CA ALA A 94 -8.69 3.14 -11.32
C ALA A 94 -7.29 3.17 -11.95
N ALA A 95 -6.85 4.34 -12.45
CA ALA A 95 -5.52 4.52 -13.00
C ALA A 95 -4.43 4.29 -11.93
N LYS A 96 -4.65 4.82 -10.71
CA LYS A 96 -3.72 4.63 -9.59
C LYS A 96 -3.71 3.17 -9.11
N ILE A 97 -4.86 2.50 -9.09
CA ILE A 97 -4.94 1.07 -8.75
C ILE A 97 -4.16 0.23 -9.77
N SER A 98 -4.25 0.55 -11.07
CA SER A 98 -3.45 -0.12 -12.11
C SER A 98 -1.95 0.07 -11.90
N GLU A 99 -1.50 1.27 -11.54
CA GLU A 99 -0.09 1.56 -11.23
C GLU A 99 0.40 0.71 -10.04
N ILE A 100 -0.42 0.57 -9.01
CA ILE A 100 -0.15 -0.28 -7.85
C ILE A 100 -0.07 -1.77 -8.25
N GLU A 101 -0.93 -2.22 -9.15
CA GLU A 101 -0.91 -3.60 -9.66
C GLU A 101 0.37 -3.91 -10.43
N ASP A 102 0.82 -2.99 -11.28
CA ASP A 102 2.08 -3.13 -11.99
C ASP A 102 3.27 -3.19 -11.02
N ALA A 103 3.25 -2.37 -9.98
CA ALA A 103 4.27 -2.39 -8.92
C ALA A 103 4.26 -3.70 -8.10
N LEU A 104 3.08 -4.25 -7.80
CA LEU A 104 2.94 -5.56 -7.14
C LEU A 104 3.55 -6.68 -7.99
N ARG A 105 3.28 -6.69 -9.31
CA ARG A 105 3.85 -7.67 -10.24
C ARG A 105 5.38 -7.57 -10.28
N LEU A 106 5.93 -6.35 -10.33
CA LEU A 106 7.38 -6.12 -10.25
C LEU A 106 7.97 -6.62 -8.92
N GLY A 107 7.23 -6.47 -7.82
CA GLY A 107 7.60 -6.96 -6.49
C GLY A 107 7.46 -8.48 -6.31
N GLY A 108 6.89 -9.21 -7.28
CA GLY A 108 6.56 -10.63 -7.14
C GLY A 108 5.43 -10.91 -6.15
N LEU A 109 4.50 -9.96 -5.98
CA LEU A 109 3.40 -9.97 -4.99
C LEU A 109 2.01 -10.00 -5.62
N GLY A 110 1.91 -10.09 -6.96
CA GLY A 110 0.64 -10.03 -7.71
C GLY A 110 0.55 -11.07 -8.83
#